data_AF-A0A1C4NJX6-F1
#
_entry.id   AF-A0A1C4NJX6-F1
#
_cell.length_a   1.000
_cell.length_b   1.000
_cell.length_c   1.000
_cell.angle_alpha   90.00
_cell.angle_beta   90.00
_cell.angle_gamma   90.00
#
_symmetry.space_group_name_H-M   'P 1'
#
loop_
_entity.id
_entity.type
_entity.pdbx_description
1 polymer ?
#
loop_
_entity_poly.entity_id
_entity_poly.type
_entity_poly.pdbx_seq_one_letter_code
_entity_poly.pdbx_strand_id
1 'polypeptide(L)'
;QHQPAPSAQQPPPAAPPQGRDAAPAPEASRSSYGAEPPRSVSPEDDVPEDDDPDLVDSALSGHDLIVRELGATVIDEFANEQ
;
A
#
# COMPACT_ATOMS: atom_id res chain seq x y z
N GLN A 1 64.54 -1.10 36.74
CA GLN A 1 64.65 -0.08 35.68
C GLN A 1 65.41 -0.68 34.51
N HIS A 2 64.86 -1.14 33.37
CA HIS A 2 63.53 -1.07 32.74
C HIS A 2 63.36 -2.35 31.88
N GLN A 3 62.17 -2.96 31.84
CA GLN A 3 61.86 -4.05 30.90
C GLN A 3 61.63 -3.48 29.49
N PRO A 4 62.18 -4.09 28.42
CA PRO A 4 61.79 -3.74 27.06
C PRO A 4 60.45 -4.39 26.69
N ALA A 5 59.55 -3.58 26.15
CA ALA A 5 58.20 -3.96 25.74
C ALA A 5 58.18 -4.86 24.48
N PRO A 6 57.18 -5.75 24.32
CA PRO A 6 57.02 -6.53 23.11
C PRO A 6 56.51 -5.67 21.93
N SER A 7 57.12 -5.83 20.77
CA SER A 7 56.76 -5.15 19.53
C SER A 7 55.38 -5.59 19.02
N ALA A 8 54.49 -4.63 18.76
CA ALA A 8 53.19 -4.88 18.14
C ALA A 8 53.35 -5.25 16.65
N GLN A 9 52.66 -6.30 16.20
CA GLN A 9 52.57 -6.69 14.79
C GLN A 9 51.68 -5.69 14.02
N GLN A 10 52.18 -5.19 12.91
CA GLN A 10 51.45 -4.31 11.99
C GLN A 10 50.50 -5.14 11.10
N PRO A 11 49.24 -4.74 10.89
CA PRO A 11 48.35 -5.43 9.97
C PRO A 11 48.80 -5.26 8.50
N PRO A 12 48.50 -6.22 7.62
CA PRO A 12 48.85 -6.13 6.20
C PRO A 12 48.08 -5.02 5.49
N PRO A 13 48.60 -4.46 4.38
CA PRO A 13 47.91 -3.46 3.59
C PRO A 13 46.66 -4.06 2.91
N ALA A 14 45.56 -3.31 2.91
CA ALA A 14 44.35 -3.66 2.18
C ALA A 14 44.60 -3.61 0.66
N ALA A 15 44.22 -4.67 -0.05
CA ALA A 15 44.22 -4.70 -1.50
C ALA A 15 43.14 -3.75 -2.08
N PRO A 16 43.37 -3.12 -3.25
CA PRO A 16 42.33 -2.33 -3.90
C PRO A 16 41.18 -3.24 -4.34
N PRO A 17 39.91 -2.79 -4.27
CA PRO A 17 38.80 -3.57 -4.81
C PRO A 17 38.99 -3.73 -6.32
N GLN A 18 39.15 -4.97 -6.75
CA GLN A 18 39.11 -5.34 -8.16
C GLN A 18 37.73 -5.02 -8.73
N GLY A 19 37.74 -4.58 -10.00
CA GLY A 19 36.62 -3.99 -10.71
C GLY A 19 35.32 -4.75 -10.54
N ARG A 20 34.27 -4.01 -10.15
CA ARG A 20 32.90 -4.48 -10.30
C ARG A 20 32.60 -4.39 -11.79
N ASP A 21 32.54 -5.55 -12.45
CA ASP A 21 31.94 -5.68 -13.77
C ASP A 21 30.60 -4.94 -13.76
N ALA A 22 30.50 -3.91 -14.61
CA ALA A 22 29.32 -3.08 -14.73
C ALA A 22 28.18 -3.95 -15.27
N ALA A 23 27.25 -4.33 -14.40
CA ALA A 23 25.95 -4.83 -14.82
C ALA A 23 25.28 -3.77 -15.72
N PRO A 24 24.58 -4.16 -16.80
CA PRO A 24 23.80 -3.21 -17.58
C PRO A 24 22.78 -2.54 -16.66
N ALA A 25 22.84 -1.21 -16.60
CA ALA A 25 21.81 -0.43 -15.93
C ALA A 25 20.47 -0.68 -16.63
N PRO A 26 19.34 -0.78 -15.91
CA PRO A 26 18.04 -0.86 -16.57
C PRO A 26 17.86 0.39 -17.43
N GLU A 27 17.71 0.21 -18.74
CA GLU A 27 17.27 1.28 -19.62
C GLU A 27 15.89 1.75 -19.13
N ALA A 28 15.83 2.96 -18.57
CA ALA A 28 14.59 3.66 -18.39
C ALA A 28 14.04 4.00 -19.78
N SER A 29 13.36 3.04 -20.41
CA SER A 29 12.65 3.25 -21.66
C SER A 29 11.51 4.22 -21.40
N ARG A 30 11.76 5.47 -21.79
CA ARG A 30 10.80 6.56 -21.86
C ARG A 30 9.76 6.23 -22.93
N SER A 31 8.54 6.00 -22.50
CA SER A 31 7.32 6.35 -23.26
C SER A 31 6.14 6.34 -22.30
N SER A 32 5.91 7.45 -21.62
CA SER A 32 4.55 7.83 -21.24
C SER A 32 4.13 8.99 -22.13
N TYR A 33 3.98 8.71 -23.42
CA TYR A 33 3.26 9.61 -24.31
C TYR A 33 1.77 9.41 -24.02
N GLY A 34 1.20 10.26 -23.16
CA GLY A 34 -0.25 10.41 -23.02
C GLY A 34 -0.91 9.88 -21.75
N ALA A 35 -0.19 9.47 -20.71
CA ALA A 35 -0.85 9.21 -19.43
C ALA A 35 -1.18 10.56 -18.75
N GLU A 36 -2.47 10.86 -18.64
CA GLU A 36 -2.96 11.96 -17.80
C GLU A 36 -2.46 11.75 -16.36
N PRO A 37 -2.10 12.81 -15.61
CA PRO A 37 -1.77 12.66 -14.20
C PRO A 37 -2.92 11.96 -13.45
N PRO A 38 -2.63 11.08 -12.48
CA PRO A 38 -3.67 10.42 -11.71
C PRO A 38 -4.54 11.49 -11.06
N ARG A 39 -5.84 11.44 -11.33
CA ARG A 39 -6.79 12.38 -10.74
C ARG A 39 -6.88 12.06 -9.25
N SER A 40 -6.70 13.05 -8.41
CA SER A 40 -7.04 12.92 -6.99
C SER A 40 -8.56 12.78 -6.89
N VAL A 41 -9.03 11.65 -6.40
CA VAL A 41 -10.43 11.46 -6.01
C VAL A 41 -10.67 12.25 -4.73
N SER A 42 -11.76 13.02 -4.69
CA SER A 42 -12.18 13.66 -3.44
C SER A 42 -12.84 12.59 -2.55
N PRO A 43 -12.90 12.76 -1.21
CA PRO A 43 -13.49 11.75 -0.33
C PRO A 43 -14.96 11.43 -0.65
N GLU A 44 -15.70 12.35 -1.25
CA GLU A 44 -17.07 12.07 -1.73
C GLU A 44 -17.12 11.21 -3.01
N ASP A 45 -16.05 11.19 -3.79
CA ASP A 45 -15.91 10.38 -5.01
C ASP A 45 -15.22 9.03 -4.74
N ASP A 46 -14.79 8.80 -3.50
CA ASP A 46 -14.13 7.58 -3.03
C ASP A 46 -15.19 6.50 -2.72
N VAL A 47 -15.73 5.93 -3.79
CA VAL A 47 -16.65 4.79 -3.75
C VAL A 47 -15.95 3.54 -4.31
N PRO A 48 -16.30 2.33 -3.83
CA PRO A 48 -15.75 1.08 -4.36
C PRO A 48 -15.96 0.95 -5.88
N GLU A 49 -15.01 0.31 -6.56
CA GLU A 49 -15.09 0.07 -8.01
C GLU A 49 -15.94 -1.18 -8.29
N ASP A 50 -16.77 -1.16 -9.35
CA ASP A 50 -17.68 -2.28 -9.70
C ASP A 50 -16.96 -3.62 -9.95
N ASP A 51 -15.65 -3.61 -10.22
CA ASP A 51 -14.82 -4.79 -10.46
C ASP A 51 -14.19 -5.39 -9.16
N ASP A 52 -14.45 -4.78 -7.99
CA ASP A 52 -13.92 -5.25 -6.71
C ASP A 52 -14.55 -6.61 -6.31
N PRO A 53 -13.75 -7.64 -5.96
CA PRO A 53 -14.25 -9.01 -5.73
C PRO A 53 -15.08 -9.18 -4.45
N ASP A 54 -14.96 -8.25 -3.49
CA ASP A 54 -15.77 -8.16 -2.29
C ASP A 54 -16.99 -7.24 -2.47
N LEU A 55 -17.05 -6.49 -3.56
CA LEU A 55 -18.21 -5.71 -3.94
C LEU A 55 -19.29 -6.65 -4.46
N VAL A 56 -20.25 -6.93 -3.60
CA VAL A 56 -21.44 -7.70 -3.97
C VAL A 56 -22.48 -6.73 -4.56
N ASP A 57 -22.89 -6.95 -5.81
CA ASP A 57 -24.01 -6.20 -6.44
C ASP A 57 -25.33 -6.30 -5.67
N SER A 58 -25.41 -7.30 -4.78
CA SER A 58 -26.51 -7.52 -3.85
C SER A 58 -26.13 -7.09 -2.44
N ALA A 59 -25.26 -6.08 -2.28
CA ALA A 59 -25.02 -5.42 -1.01
C ALA A 59 -26.39 -5.03 -0.47
N LEU A 60 -26.88 -5.84 0.46
CA LEU A 60 -28.17 -5.63 1.06
C LEU A 60 -28.14 -4.20 1.59
N SER A 61 -29.18 -3.43 1.27
CA SER A 61 -29.35 -2.11 1.87
C SER A 61 -29.14 -2.25 3.37
N GLY A 62 -28.50 -1.28 4.02
CA GLY A 62 -28.28 -1.35 5.47
C GLY A 62 -29.55 -1.74 6.22
N HIS A 63 -30.72 -1.33 5.71
CA HIS A 63 -32.04 -1.76 6.13
C HIS A 63 -32.27 -3.29 6.10
N ASP A 64 -32.02 -3.96 4.98
CA ASP A 64 -32.21 -5.40 4.81
C ASP A 64 -31.19 -6.21 5.62
N LEU A 65 -29.98 -5.67 5.80
CA LEU A 65 -28.99 -6.24 6.72
C LEU A 65 -29.48 -6.20 8.17
N ILE A 66 -30.08 -5.09 8.59
CA ILE A 66 -30.62 -4.94 9.95
C ILE A 66 -31.77 -5.92 10.20
N VAL A 67 -32.70 -6.08 9.26
CA VAL A 67 -33.81 -7.05 9.36
C VAL A 67 -33.28 -8.48 9.49
N ARG A 68 -32.30 -8.84 8.65
CA ARG A 68 -31.76 -10.21 8.60
C ARG A 68 -30.88 -10.57 9.81
N GLU A 69 -29.96 -9.70 10.21
CA GLU A 69 -28.96 -10.01 11.25
C GLU A 69 -29.55 -9.93 12.67
N LEU A 70 -30.41 -8.92 12.91
CA LEU A 70 -31.00 -8.71 14.23
C LEU A 70 -32.38 -9.36 14.39
N GLY A 71 -32.92 -9.97 13.32
CA GLY A 71 -34.29 -10.48 13.30
C GLY A 71 -35.33 -9.36 13.51
N ALA A 72 -35.00 -8.14 13.08
CA ALA A 72 -35.85 -6.97 13.28
C ALA A 72 -37.08 -7.00 12.36
N THR A 73 -38.10 -6.20 12.70
CA THR A 73 -39.31 -6.01 11.88
C THR A 73 -39.49 -4.54 11.55
N VAL A 74 -40.01 -4.26 10.36
CA VAL A 74 -40.23 -2.90 9.85
C VAL A 74 -41.70 -2.54 10.06
N ILE A 75 -41.95 -1.41 10.71
CA ILE A 75 -43.31 -0.90 10.94
C ILE A 75 -43.34 0.53 10.41
N ASP A 76 -44.32 0.81 9.54
CA ASP A 76 -44.57 2.15 9.05
C ASP A 76 -45.28 2.99 10.11
N GLU A 77 -44.75 4.18 10.37
CA GLU A 77 -45.39 5.16 11.23
C GLU A 77 -46.39 6.00 10.42
N PHE A 78 -47.62 6.09 10.89
CA PHE A 78 -48.64 6.96 10.31
C PHE A 78 -48.88 8.17 11.21
N ALA A 79 -48.75 9.37 10.67
CA ALA A 79 -49.13 10.60 11.36
C ALA A 79 -50.66 10.64 11.51
N ASN A 80 -51.16 10.79 12.74
CA ASN A 80 -52.58 10.81 13.04
C ASN A 80 -53.19 12.19 12.78
N GLU A 81 -53.23 12.62 11.52
CA GLU A 81 -53.92 13.84 11.11
C GLU A 81 -55.16 13.47 10.28
N GLN A 82 -56.32 13.64 10.92
CA GLN A 82 -57.66 13.51 10.35
C GLN A 82 -58.34 14.88 10.36
#